data_AF-A0A6C0HFN9-F1
#
_entry.id   AF-A0A6C0HFN9-F1
#
_cell.length_a   1.000
_cell.length_b   1.000
_cell.length_c   1.000
_cell.angle_alpha   90.00
_cell.angle_beta   90.00
_cell.angle_gamma   90.00
#
_symmetry.space_group_name_H-M   'P 1'
#
loop_
_entity.id
_entity.type
_entity.pdbx_description
1 polymer ?
#
loop_
_entity_poly.entity_id
_entity_poly.type
_entity_poly.pdbx_seq_one_letter_code
_entity_poly.pdbx_strand_id
1 'polypeptide(L)'
;MSWGTCYSGSNNIHFDFPPIMSDGRNFATWQPGNVISEKIREEANIKTNWNYRKYLVENADQIIKHNQLSACDECCACPATYGDNQPVSNSPFLYKSCSDASKPYGYENSDLKNMYLSSFELQARMVTPVFSQAQLLGKHF
;
A
#
# COMPACT_ATOMS: atom_id res chain seq x y z
N MET A 1 18.40 0.64 53.31
CA MET A 1 17.30 1.45 52.76
C MET A 1 17.91 2.52 51.88
N SER A 2 18.18 2.18 50.62
CA SER A 2 18.79 3.07 49.63
C SER A 2 17.68 3.78 48.86
N TRP A 3 17.78 5.10 48.74
CA TRP A 3 16.86 5.98 48.00
C TRP A 3 16.81 5.70 46.48
N GLY A 4 17.43 4.63 45.99
CA GLY A 4 17.52 4.28 44.56
C GLY A 4 16.77 3.03 44.12
N THR A 5 16.01 2.35 44.99
CA THR A 5 15.26 1.14 44.62
C THR A 5 13.76 1.41 44.62
N CYS A 6 13.21 1.84 43.48
CA CYS A 6 11.77 1.77 43.27
C CYS A 6 11.37 0.30 43.08
N TYR A 7 10.62 -0.26 44.03
CA TYR A 7 10.10 -1.64 43.96
C TYR A 7 8.78 -1.74 43.18
N SER A 8 8.33 -0.64 42.56
CA SER A 8 7.23 -0.62 41.61
C SER A 8 7.78 -0.12 40.27
N GLY A 9 8.18 -1.06 39.42
CA GLY A 9 8.74 -0.80 38.10
C GLY A 9 7.65 -0.50 37.08
N SER A 10 6.93 0.61 37.23
CA SER A 10 6.17 1.17 36.12
C SER A 10 7.10 2.08 35.32
N ASN A 11 7.56 1.61 34.16
CA ASN A 11 8.46 2.34 33.25
C ASN A 11 7.76 3.51 32.51
N ASN A 12 6.76 4.13 33.14
CA ASN A 12 5.95 5.19 32.54
C ASN A 12 6.03 6.46 33.40
N ILE A 13 6.82 7.43 32.93
CA ILE A 13 6.98 8.74 33.59
C ILE A 13 5.86 9.73 33.25
N HIS A 14 4.98 9.38 32.30
CA HIS A 14 3.88 10.21 31.82
C HIS A 14 2.54 9.56 32.18
N PHE A 15 1.90 10.03 33.26
CA PHE A 15 0.67 9.43 33.78
C PHE A 15 -0.52 9.50 32.80
N ASP A 16 -0.56 10.53 31.94
CA ASP A 16 -1.62 10.71 30.94
C ASP A 16 -1.35 9.96 29.62
N PHE A 17 -0.22 9.26 29.53
CA PHE A 17 0.18 8.53 28.34
C PHE A 17 0.24 7.02 28.61
N PRO A 18 -0.04 6.19 27.60
CA PRO A 18 0.06 4.75 27.73
C PRO A 18 1.47 4.30 28.15
N PRO A 19 1.61 3.22 28.94
CA PRO A 19 2.91 2.76 29.40
C PRO A 19 3.85 2.39 28.24
N ILE A 20 5.09 2.92 28.29
CA ILE A 20 6.15 2.65 27.32
C ILE A 20 6.70 1.23 27.57
N MET A 21 5.97 0.23 27.08
CA MET A 21 6.38 -1.17 27.07
C MET A 21 6.85 -1.59 25.68
N SER A 22 7.80 -2.53 25.61
CA SER A 22 8.18 -3.19 24.35
C SER A 22 7.08 -4.10 23.80
N ASP A 23 6.14 -4.52 24.66
CA ASP A 23 4.99 -5.32 24.29
C ASP A 23 3.80 -4.44 23.87
N GLY A 24 3.67 -4.22 22.57
CA GLY A 24 2.58 -3.44 21.96
C GLY A 24 1.20 -4.09 22.04
N ARG A 25 1.06 -5.33 22.56
CA ARG A 25 -0.23 -6.04 22.61
C ARG A 25 -1.27 -5.37 23.52
N ASN A 26 -0.84 -4.56 24.50
CA ASN A 26 -1.78 -3.78 25.32
C ASN A 26 -2.42 -2.61 24.53
N PHE A 27 -1.84 -2.24 23.39
CA PHE A 27 -2.28 -1.11 22.56
C PHE A 27 -2.76 -1.55 21.17
N ALA A 28 -2.53 -2.81 20.80
CA ALA A 28 -3.00 -3.38 19.56
C ALA A 28 -4.33 -4.11 19.78
N THR A 29 -5.40 -3.65 19.15
CA THR A 29 -6.69 -4.37 19.12
C THR A 29 -6.69 -5.51 18.10
N TRP A 30 -5.54 -6.17 17.89
CA TRP A 30 -5.39 -7.18 16.86
C TRP A 30 -6.35 -8.35 17.09
N GLN A 31 -7.28 -8.53 16.16
CA GLN A 31 -8.18 -9.67 16.14
C GLN A 31 -7.76 -10.61 15.01
N PRO A 32 -7.70 -11.94 15.25
CA PRO A 32 -7.40 -12.88 14.19
C PRO A 32 -8.53 -12.89 13.14
N GLY A 33 -8.17 -13.02 11.87
CA GLY A 33 -9.13 -12.96 10.75
C GLY A 33 -10.22 -14.04 10.79
N ASN A 34 -10.00 -15.16 11.47
CA ASN A 34 -11.02 -16.19 11.67
C ASN A 34 -12.16 -15.71 12.58
N VAL A 35 -11.85 -14.99 13.67
CA VAL A 35 -12.84 -14.45 14.61
C VAL A 35 -13.69 -13.40 13.90
N ILE A 36 -13.09 -12.57 13.05
CA ILE A 36 -13.81 -11.61 12.22
C ILE A 36 -14.75 -12.33 11.26
N SER A 37 -14.27 -13.40 10.60
CA SER A 37 -15.07 -14.17 9.66
C SER A 37 -16.25 -14.88 10.33
N GLU A 38 -16.05 -15.46 11.52
CA GLU A 38 -17.14 -16.07 12.28
C GLU A 38 -18.16 -15.03 12.74
N LYS A 39 -17.73 -13.86 13.23
CA LYS A 39 -18.65 -12.76 13.57
C LYS A 39 -19.48 -12.30 12.38
N ILE A 40 -18.87 -12.11 11.21
CA ILE A 40 -19.61 -11.76 9.98
C ILE A 40 -20.66 -12.83 9.66
N ARG A 41 -20.31 -14.11 9.84
CA ARG A 41 -21.24 -15.22 9.59
C ARG A 41 -22.40 -15.24 10.59
N GLU A 42 -22.12 -14.98 11.86
CA GLU A 42 -23.14 -14.89 12.91
C GLU A 42 -24.08 -13.69 12.69
N GLU A 43 -23.52 -12.49 12.48
CA GLU A 43 -24.27 -11.24 12.30
C GLU A 43 -25.14 -11.24 11.04
N ALA A 44 -24.60 -11.73 9.91
CA ALA A 44 -25.33 -11.83 8.65
C ALA A 44 -26.10 -13.15 8.48
N ASN A 45 -26.14 -14.01 9.52
CA ASN A 45 -26.82 -15.32 9.52
C ASN A 45 -26.45 -16.20 8.29
N ILE A 46 -25.15 -16.25 7.97
CA ILE A 46 -24.60 -16.94 6.79
C ILE A 46 -24.30 -18.39 7.14
N LYS A 47 -25.09 -19.30 6.57
CA LYS A 47 -24.99 -20.75 6.83
C LYS A 47 -24.13 -21.52 5.83
N THR A 48 -23.92 -20.99 4.63
CA THR A 48 -23.22 -21.70 3.54
C THR A 48 -22.02 -20.90 3.04
N ASN A 49 -20.99 -21.61 2.57
CA ASN A 49 -19.79 -20.99 2.00
C ASN A 49 -20.12 -20.13 0.76
N TRP A 50 -21.14 -20.52 -0.01
CA TRP A 50 -21.58 -19.74 -1.16
C TRP A 50 -22.20 -18.40 -0.74
N ASN A 51 -23.07 -18.40 0.27
CA ASN A 51 -23.65 -17.17 0.82
C ASN A 51 -22.56 -16.23 1.37
N TYR A 52 -21.51 -16.80 1.99
CA TYR A 52 -20.38 -16.02 2.48
C TYR A 52 -19.63 -15.31 1.34
N ARG A 53 -19.30 -16.04 0.27
CA ARG A 53 -18.65 -15.45 -0.91
C ARG A 53 -19.52 -14.38 -1.56
N LYS A 54 -20.83 -14.63 -1.68
CA LYS A 54 -21.79 -13.67 -2.21
C LYS A 54 -21.80 -12.38 -1.37
N TYR A 55 -21.87 -12.50 -0.05
CA TYR A 55 -21.83 -11.36 0.87
C TYR A 55 -20.54 -10.53 0.71
N LEU A 56 -19.38 -11.19 0.62
CA LEU A 56 -18.10 -10.49 0.43
C LEU A 56 -18.03 -9.75 -0.91
N VAL A 57 -18.60 -10.32 -1.97
CA VAL A 57 -18.63 -9.69 -3.30
C VAL A 57 -19.59 -8.49 -3.30
N GLU A 58 -20.79 -8.65 -2.74
CA GLU A 58 -21.80 -7.58 -2.71
C GLU A 58 -21.38 -6.40 -1.82
N ASN A 59 -20.57 -6.64 -0.79
CA ASN A 59 -20.09 -5.62 0.14
C ASN A 59 -18.59 -5.28 -0.03
N ALA A 60 -17.96 -5.72 -1.13
CA ALA A 60 -16.52 -5.62 -1.34
C ALA A 60 -15.99 -4.19 -1.16
N ASP A 61 -16.65 -3.21 -1.79
CA ASP A 61 -16.21 -1.82 -1.76
C ASP A 61 -16.25 -1.23 -0.33
N GLN A 62 -17.27 -1.60 0.45
CA GLN A 62 -17.42 -1.15 1.84
C GLN A 62 -16.35 -1.77 2.73
N ILE A 63 -16.10 -3.08 2.57
CA ILE A 63 -15.07 -3.81 3.32
C ILE A 63 -13.69 -3.24 3.01
N ILE A 64 -13.38 -3.02 1.73
CA ILE A 64 -12.10 -2.43 1.31
C ILE A 64 -11.92 -1.04 1.92
N LYS A 65 -12.94 -0.18 1.82
CA LYS A 65 -12.90 1.17 2.40
C LYS A 65 -12.69 1.14 3.91
N HIS A 66 -13.42 0.28 4.62
CA HIS A 66 -13.28 0.16 6.08
C HIS A 66 -11.88 -0.34 6.47
N ASN A 67 -11.38 -1.38 5.79
CA ASN A 67 -10.03 -1.90 6.03
C ASN A 67 -8.96 -0.86 5.78
N GLN A 68 -9.12 -0.02 4.73
CA GLN A 68 -8.21 1.08 4.45
C GLN A 68 -8.22 2.13 5.55
N LEU A 69 -9.40 2.53 6.05
CA LEU A 69 -9.52 3.48 7.16
C LEU A 69 -8.93 2.92 8.45
N SER A 70 -9.28 1.69 8.83
CA SER A 70 -8.74 1.05 10.04
C SER A 70 -7.24 0.86 9.97
N ALA A 71 -6.68 0.40 8.84
CA ALA A 71 -5.23 0.28 8.68
C ALA A 71 -4.51 1.63 8.82
N CYS A 72 -5.19 2.70 8.43
CA CYS A 72 -4.67 4.05 8.48
C CYS A 72 -4.67 4.60 9.92
N ASP A 73 -5.75 4.38 10.68
CA ASP A 73 -5.83 4.73 12.11
C ASP A 73 -4.72 4.04 12.94
N GLU A 74 -4.39 2.79 12.60
CA GLU A 74 -3.36 1.99 13.28
C GLU A 74 -1.92 2.39 12.93
N CYS A 75 -1.69 3.18 11.87
CA CYS A 75 -0.35 3.51 11.36
C CYS A 75 0.18 4.89 11.80
N CYS A 76 -0.57 5.63 12.62
CA CYS A 76 -0.26 6.98 13.11
C CYS A 76 -0.04 8.00 11.96
N ALA A 77 -1.04 8.87 11.77
CA ALA A 77 -1.20 9.84 10.69
C ALA A 77 -1.62 9.25 9.34
N CYS A 78 -2.84 9.59 8.94
CA CYS A 78 -3.41 9.34 7.62
C CYS A 78 -3.27 10.57 6.71
N PRO A 79 -2.18 10.76 5.95
CA PRO A 79 -2.17 11.79 4.91
C PRO A 79 -2.77 11.19 3.64
N ALA A 80 -4.09 11.18 3.54
CA ALA A 80 -4.75 10.85 2.28
C ALA A 80 -6.16 11.45 2.23
N THR A 81 -6.27 12.78 2.36
CA THR A 81 -7.35 13.53 1.73
C THR A 81 -7.18 13.46 0.20
N TYR A 82 -7.40 12.28 -0.39
CA TYR A 82 -7.64 12.19 -1.82
C TYR A 82 -9.03 12.77 -2.07
N GLY A 83 -9.10 14.04 -2.49
CA GLY A 83 -10.38 14.66 -2.84
C GLY A 83 -10.46 16.17 -2.63
N ASP A 84 -9.54 16.77 -1.87
CA ASP A 84 -9.42 18.22 -1.91
C ASP A 84 -8.73 18.55 -3.22
N ASN A 85 -9.48 19.08 -4.20
CA ASN A 85 -8.99 19.58 -5.50
C ASN A 85 -8.02 20.77 -5.36
N GLN A 86 -7.25 20.83 -4.27
CA GLN A 86 -6.21 21.80 -4.04
C GLN A 86 -4.93 21.26 -4.65
N PRO A 87 -4.31 21.98 -5.59
CA PRO A 87 -3.04 21.56 -6.17
C PRO A 87 -2.00 21.47 -5.05
N VAL A 88 -1.52 20.25 -4.81
CA VAL A 88 -0.44 20.02 -3.84
C VAL A 88 0.82 20.69 -4.39
N SER A 89 1.34 21.68 -3.66
CA SER A 89 2.63 22.31 -3.96
C SER A 89 3.73 21.22 -3.97
N ASN A 90 4.67 21.30 -4.92
CA ASN A 90 5.76 20.32 -5.13
C ASN A 90 5.33 18.89 -5.53
N SER A 91 4.22 18.74 -6.28
CA SER A 91 3.91 17.44 -6.88
C SER A 91 5.00 16.99 -7.89
N PRO A 92 5.41 15.71 -7.88
CA PRO A 92 6.39 15.21 -8.83
C PRO A 92 5.93 15.40 -10.29
N PHE A 93 6.87 15.74 -11.18
CA PHE A 93 6.58 15.82 -12.60
C PHE A 93 6.20 14.43 -13.16
N LEU A 94 5.06 14.38 -13.87
CA LEU A 94 4.52 13.16 -14.46
C LEU A 94 4.73 13.14 -15.97
N TYR A 95 5.44 12.12 -16.46
CA TYR A 95 5.62 11.86 -17.89
C TYR A 95 4.32 11.32 -18.51
N LYS A 96 3.98 11.77 -19.72
CA LYS A 96 2.74 11.36 -20.41
C LYS A 96 2.86 10.01 -21.11
N SER A 97 4.08 9.58 -21.46
CA SER A 97 4.32 8.33 -22.18
C SER A 97 5.75 7.84 -21.95
N CYS A 98 6.04 6.58 -22.31
CA CYS A 98 7.38 5.99 -22.16
C CYS A 98 8.44 6.64 -23.07
N SER A 99 8.03 7.38 -24.10
CA SER A 99 8.89 8.13 -25.01
C SER A 99 8.88 9.64 -24.73
N ASP A 100 8.21 10.07 -23.66
CA ASP A 100 8.11 11.48 -23.30
C ASP A 100 9.41 11.93 -22.63
N ALA A 101 10.15 12.80 -23.32
CA ALA A 101 11.37 13.41 -22.80
C ALA A 101 11.13 14.82 -22.23
N SER A 102 9.87 15.26 -22.14
CA SER A 102 9.56 16.57 -21.56
C SER A 102 9.92 16.58 -20.08
N LYS A 103 10.57 17.66 -19.64
CA LYS A 103 10.87 17.89 -18.23
C LYS A 103 10.87 19.39 -17.94
N PRO A 104 10.45 19.82 -16.74
CA PRO A 104 10.54 21.22 -16.34
C PRO A 104 12.00 21.69 -16.33
N TYR A 105 12.19 23.00 -16.50
CA TYR A 105 13.52 23.59 -16.34
C TYR A 105 14.05 23.32 -14.92
N GLY A 106 15.30 22.84 -14.82
CA GLY A 106 15.93 22.53 -13.53
C GLY A 106 15.48 21.23 -12.88
N TYR A 107 14.80 20.33 -13.61
CA TYR A 107 14.35 19.06 -13.03
C TYR A 107 15.52 18.16 -12.63
N GLU A 108 15.47 17.70 -11.38
CA GLU A 108 16.49 16.87 -10.71
C GLU A 108 16.80 15.59 -11.51
N ASN A 109 18.09 15.34 -11.76
CA ASN A 109 18.57 14.11 -12.39
C ASN A 109 19.61 13.44 -11.48
N SER A 110 19.52 12.12 -11.33
CA SER A 110 20.52 11.30 -10.64
C SER A 110 20.98 10.16 -11.56
N ASP A 111 22.14 9.58 -11.27
CA ASP A 111 22.67 8.44 -12.01
C ASP A 111 21.69 7.24 -12.01
N LEU A 112 21.14 6.91 -10.84
CA LEU A 112 20.17 5.84 -10.64
C LEU A 112 18.88 6.10 -11.42
N LYS A 113 18.39 7.36 -11.41
CA LYS A 113 17.20 7.74 -12.16
C LYS A 113 17.44 7.61 -13.66
N ASN A 114 18.58 8.07 -14.16
CA ASN A 114 18.92 7.98 -15.57
C ASN A 114 19.07 6.52 -16.02
N MET A 115 19.72 5.68 -15.20
CA MET A 115 19.88 4.24 -15.47
C MET A 115 18.51 3.54 -15.53
N TYR A 116 17.63 3.82 -14.56
CA TYR A 116 16.29 3.25 -14.51
C TYR A 116 15.45 3.67 -15.72
N LEU A 117 15.37 4.97 -16.02
CA LEU A 117 14.57 5.48 -17.13
C LEU A 117 15.06 4.94 -18.48
N SER A 118 16.37 4.87 -18.70
CA SER A 118 16.97 4.29 -19.90
C SER A 118 16.63 2.80 -20.06
N SER A 119 16.75 2.03 -18.98
CA SER A 119 16.41 0.59 -18.99
C SER A 119 14.93 0.37 -19.30
N PHE A 120 14.05 1.18 -18.70
CA PHE A 120 12.62 1.12 -18.92
C PHE A 120 12.24 1.52 -20.35
N GLU A 121 12.85 2.58 -20.90
CA GLU A 121 12.64 3.01 -22.29
C GLU A 121 13.06 1.92 -23.29
N LEU A 122 14.20 1.26 -23.05
CA LEU A 122 14.67 0.14 -23.87
C LEU A 122 13.68 -1.04 -23.81
N GLN A 123 13.21 -1.37 -22.61
CA GLN A 123 12.22 -2.42 -22.41
C GLN A 123 10.89 -2.10 -23.11
N ALA A 124 10.42 -0.86 -23.03
CA ALA A 124 9.20 -0.41 -23.70
C ALA A 124 9.30 -0.48 -25.23
N ARG A 125 10.52 -0.45 -25.79
CA ARG A 125 10.80 -0.61 -27.22
C ARG A 125 10.98 -2.06 -27.66
N MET A 126 10.96 -3.03 -26.74
CA MET A 126 11.08 -4.44 -27.13
C MET A 126 9.87 -4.82 -27.98
N VAL A 127 10.13 -5.07 -29.26
CA VAL A 127 9.15 -5.61 -30.20
C VAL A 127 9.71 -6.92 -30.74
N THR A 128 8.90 -7.97 -30.71
CA THR A 128 9.21 -9.25 -31.33
C THR A 128 8.41 -9.35 -32.62
N PRO A 129 9.01 -9.10 -33.79
CA PRO A 129 8.30 -9.25 -35.05
C PRO A 129 7.92 -10.73 -35.23
N VAL A 130 6.63 -10.98 -35.49
CA VAL A 130 6.15 -12.31 -35.84
C VAL A 130 6.36 -12.51 -37.33
N PHE A 131 7.22 -13.46 -37.69
CA PHE A 131 7.46 -13.85 -39.07
C PHE A 131 6.86 -15.23 -39.34
N SER A 132 6.19 -15.38 -40.50
CA SER A 132 5.88 -16.71 -41.02
C SER A 132 7.14 -17.37 -41.61
N GLN A 133 7.20 -18.70 -41.61
CA GLN A 133 8.30 -19.47 -42.18
C GLN A 133 8.59 -19.09 -43.64
N ALA A 134 7.54 -18.79 -44.43
CA ALA A 134 7.68 -18.35 -45.82
C ALA A 134 8.34 -16.97 -45.95
N GLN A 135 7.96 -16.00 -45.09
CA GLN A 135 8.57 -14.66 -45.07
C GLN A 135 10.03 -14.69 -44.61
N LEU A 136 10.39 -15.64 -43.74
CA LEU A 136 11.77 -15.86 -43.32
C LEU A 136 12.64 -16.38 -44.48
N LEU A 137 12.11 -17.34 -45.25
CA LEU A 137 12.84 -17.98 -46.35
C LEU A 137 12.90 -17.13 -47.62
N GLY A 138 11.95 -16.22 -47.84
CA GLY A 138 11.87 -15.37 -49.03
C GLY A 138 12.84 -14.18 -49.07
N LYS A 139 13.59 -13.89 -48.00
CA LYS A 139 14.55 -12.75 -47.94
C LYS A 139 15.98 -13.11 -48.35
N HIS A 140 16.26 -14.37 -48.69
CA HIS A 140 17.61 -14.88 -48.99
C HIS A 140 17.85 -15.29 -50.46
N PHE A 141 16.95 -14.89 -51.38
CA PHE A 141 17.14 -15.02 -52.83
C PHE A 141 16.84 -13.69 -53.52
#